data_AF-A0A7S3FDW6-F1
#
_entry.id   AF-A0A7S3FDW6-F1
#
_cell.length_a   1.000
_cell.length_b   1.000
_cell.length_c   1.000
_cell.angle_alpha   90.00
_cell.angle_beta   90.00
_cell.angle_gamma   90.00
#
_symmetry.space_group_name_H-M   'P 1'
#
loop_
_entity.id
_entity.type
_entity.pdbx_description
1 polymer ?
#
loop_
_entity_poly.entity_id
_entity_poly.type
_entity_poly.pdbx_seq_one_letter_code
_entity_poly.pdbx_strand_id
1 'polypeptide(L)'
;MPKKPDMWPCAQADMFQVREAGWLLGSLKEIVATSVFEPLFGRRELHVSKDGFTLQRPTTGGRQQAPHDHYDQGGHKFGLQCIQASIALTDQEADDGCFQVWPRSHLYHQEMLQAGPDRGDFVALNAAQREYLNSKGVQAKRVPVKRGTVILWRSDVVHCGAPPLGKRDNFRAVAYICCLPAALTPPAMYEQKAEAFRQLHTGSHWPCQEVWFKRGRPNLKPYFRAAGGKHDVHMTARLRQLYGLDRYDDEDVLPRGQDGDNEGQEGVAEAEVRTGRR
;
A
#
# COMPACT_ATOMS: atom_id res chain seq x y z
N MET A 1 -43.39 -2.13 3.02
CA MET A 1 -42.68 -1.06 2.27
C MET A 1 -41.61 -1.71 1.40
N PRO A 2 -41.49 -1.38 0.11
CA PRO A 2 -40.36 -1.84 -0.69
C PRO A 2 -39.07 -1.29 -0.06
N LYS A 3 -38.08 -2.17 0.19
CA LYS A 3 -36.76 -1.73 0.67
C LYS A 3 -36.24 -0.68 -0.31
N LYS A 4 -35.93 0.53 0.18
CA LYS A 4 -35.19 1.51 -0.61
C LYS A 4 -33.99 0.78 -1.24
N PRO A 5 -33.73 0.93 -2.54
CA PRO A 5 -32.55 0.33 -3.14
C PRO A 5 -31.34 0.77 -2.32
N ASP A 6 -30.54 -0.19 -1.88
CA ASP A 6 -29.26 0.11 -1.24
C ASP A 6 -28.47 0.96 -2.25
N MET A 7 -28.33 2.25 -1.95
CA MET A 7 -27.61 3.21 -2.80
C MET A 7 -26.16 2.80 -3.00
N TRP A 8 -25.68 1.83 -2.21
CA TRP A 8 -24.35 1.25 -2.27
C TRP A 8 -24.46 -0.27 -2.15
N PRO A 9 -24.80 -1.05 -3.19
CA PRO A 9 -25.07 -2.49 -3.04
C PRO A 9 -23.91 -3.26 -2.36
N CYS A 10 -24.22 -4.26 -1.50
CA CYS A 10 -23.23 -5.10 -0.78
C CYS A 10 -22.27 -5.90 -1.66
N ALA A 11 -22.53 -5.94 -2.96
CA ALA A 11 -21.67 -6.51 -3.98
C ALA A 11 -20.53 -5.56 -4.44
N GLN A 12 -20.49 -4.30 -4.00
CA GLN A 12 -19.40 -3.39 -4.38
C GLN A 12 -18.06 -3.80 -3.76
N ALA A 13 -16.99 -3.70 -4.55
CA ALA A 13 -15.62 -3.83 -4.07
C ALA A 13 -15.37 -2.79 -2.97
N ASP A 14 -14.80 -3.25 -1.86
CA ASP A 14 -14.34 -2.43 -0.74
C ASP A 14 -13.01 -1.73 -1.06
N MET A 15 -12.30 -2.19 -2.09
CA MET A 15 -11.08 -1.56 -2.62
C MET A 15 -11.41 -0.46 -3.64
N PHE A 16 -11.05 0.78 -3.30
CA PHE A 16 -11.21 1.98 -4.11
C PHE A 16 -9.96 2.29 -4.93
N GLN A 17 -9.70 1.45 -5.92
CA GLN A 17 -8.66 1.66 -6.94
C GLN A 17 -9.26 2.24 -8.22
N VAL A 18 -10.10 3.26 -8.07
CA VAL A 18 -10.79 3.97 -9.16
C VAL A 18 -10.13 5.31 -9.44
N ARG A 19 -10.40 5.92 -10.60
CA ARG A 19 -9.94 7.28 -10.93
C ARG A 19 -10.13 8.25 -9.74
N GLU A 20 -9.20 9.18 -9.57
CA GLU A 20 -9.14 10.19 -8.49
C GLU A 20 -8.75 9.68 -7.09
N ALA A 21 -8.98 8.40 -6.76
CA ALA A 21 -8.71 7.87 -5.42
C ALA A 21 -7.25 8.04 -4.96
N GLY A 22 -6.28 7.91 -5.89
CA GLY A 22 -4.84 8.07 -5.62
C GLY A 22 -4.42 9.46 -5.13
N TRP A 23 -5.27 10.44 -5.37
CA TRP A 23 -5.04 11.86 -5.10
C TRP A 23 -5.70 12.33 -3.81
N LEU A 24 -6.42 11.44 -3.13
CA LEU A 24 -7.01 11.73 -1.83
C LEU A 24 -5.98 11.56 -0.71
N LEU A 25 -6.34 11.99 0.49
CA LEU A 25 -5.54 11.81 1.71
C LEU A 25 -4.13 12.43 1.63
N GLY A 26 -3.97 13.56 0.93
CA GLY A 26 -2.69 14.26 0.76
C GLY A 26 -1.98 14.54 2.08
N SER A 27 -2.66 15.15 3.06
CA SER A 27 -2.05 15.43 4.37
C SER A 27 -1.57 14.15 5.09
N LEU A 28 -2.29 13.03 4.95
CA LEU A 28 -1.84 11.74 5.51
C LEU A 28 -0.59 11.23 4.79
N LYS A 29 -0.49 11.40 3.46
CA LYS A 29 0.71 11.04 2.70
C LYS A 29 1.94 11.83 3.16
N GLU A 30 1.81 13.13 3.42
CA GLU A 30 2.91 13.94 3.97
C GLU A 30 3.32 13.47 5.37
N ILE A 31 2.35 13.21 6.25
CA ILE A 31 2.60 12.72 7.60
C ILE A 31 3.33 11.37 7.56
N VAL A 32 2.88 10.43 6.73
CA VAL A 32 3.46 9.09 6.62
C VAL A 32 4.84 9.13 5.96
N ALA A 33 5.03 9.97 4.92
CA ALA A 33 6.34 10.19 4.34
C ALA A 33 7.32 10.65 5.42
N THR A 34 6.98 11.72 6.13
CA THR A 34 7.85 12.35 7.14
C THR A 34 8.10 11.46 8.35
N SER A 35 7.07 10.84 8.92
CA SER A 35 7.18 10.13 10.20
C SER A 35 7.60 8.67 10.08
N VAL A 36 7.45 8.05 8.89
CA VAL A 36 7.73 6.63 8.68
C VAL A 36 8.83 6.43 7.64
N PHE A 37 8.65 6.95 6.43
CA PHE A 37 9.51 6.60 5.31
C PHE A 37 10.82 7.40 5.24
N GLU A 38 10.83 8.66 5.68
CA GLU A 38 12.05 9.45 5.74
C GLU A 38 13.07 8.84 6.71
N PRO A 39 12.70 8.45 7.95
CA PRO A 39 13.59 7.67 8.81
C PRO A 39 13.95 6.30 8.23
N LEU A 40 12.99 5.60 7.61
CA LEU A 40 13.23 4.27 7.03
C LEU A 40 14.31 4.28 5.94
N PHE A 41 14.34 5.33 5.12
CA PHE A 41 15.32 5.47 4.03
C PHE A 41 16.48 6.41 4.37
N GLY A 42 16.48 7.01 5.56
CA GLY A 42 17.48 8.00 5.99
C GLY A 42 17.50 9.25 5.12
N ARG A 43 16.38 9.63 4.50
CA ARG A 43 16.34 10.75 3.54
C ARG A 43 14.97 11.36 3.34
N ARG A 44 14.94 12.65 2.99
CA ARG A 44 13.72 13.43 2.74
C ARG A 44 13.17 13.23 1.33
N GLU A 45 14.03 12.97 0.36
CA GLU A 45 13.70 12.93 -1.06
C GLU A 45 13.03 11.61 -1.42
N LEU A 46 11.71 11.61 -1.31
CA LEU A 46 10.86 10.45 -1.54
C LEU A 46 9.84 10.75 -2.64
N HIS A 47 9.43 9.72 -3.35
CA HIS A 47 8.16 9.74 -4.07
C HIS A 47 7.15 8.84 -3.36
N VAL A 48 5.87 9.22 -3.45
CA VAL A 48 4.73 8.51 -2.87
C VAL A 48 3.88 7.82 -3.95
N SER A 49 3.32 6.66 -3.61
CA SER A 49 2.39 5.95 -4.47
C SER A 49 1.08 6.71 -4.63
N LYS A 50 0.40 6.46 -5.76
CA LYS A 50 -0.94 6.99 -6.05
C LYS A 50 -2.00 5.91 -5.88
N ASP A 51 -1.83 5.12 -4.82
CA ASP A 51 -2.72 4.01 -4.51
C ASP A 51 -4.05 4.50 -3.93
N GLY A 52 -5.05 3.63 -3.99
CA GLY A 52 -6.37 3.86 -3.44
C GLY A 52 -6.44 3.65 -1.93
N PHE A 53 -7.65 3.32 -1.50
CA PHE A 53 -7.95 3.02 -0.10
C PHE A 53 -8.98 1.89 -0.06
N THR A 54 -9.12 1.26 1.10
CA THR A 54 -10.22 0.34 1.37
C THR A 54 -11.25 1.04 2.25
N LEU A 55 -12.52 0.94 1.88
CA LEU A 55 -13.65 1.25 2.74
C LEU A 55 -14.64 0.08 2.70
N GLN A 56 -14.62 -0.72 3.75
CA GLN A 56 -15.49 -1.86 3.94
C GLN A 56 -16.66 -1.46 4.85
N ARG A 57 -17.87 -1.88 4.46
CA ARG A 57 -19.11 -1.61 5.20
C ARG A 57 -19.32 -2.63 6.34
N PRO A 58 -20.23 -2.33 7.28
CA PRO A 58 -20.79 -3.33 8.17
C PRO A 58 -21.21 -4.60 7.41
N THR A 59 -20.92 -5.77 7.95
CA THR A 59 -21.25 -7.06 7.37
C THR A 59 -22.38 -7.73 8.13
N THR A 60 -23.30 -8.38 7.40
CA THR A 60 -24.38 -9.16 8.01
C THR A 60 -23.94 -10.57 8.43
N GLY A 61 -22.72 -10.97 8.08
CA GLY A 61 -22.12 -12.27 8.38
C GLY A 61 -20.68 -12.34 7.86
N GLY A 62 -20.03 -13.49 8.04
CA GLY A 62 -18.70 -13.73 7.49
C GLY A 62 -18.71 -13.66 5.96
N ARG A 63 -17.65 -13.11 5.37
CA ARG A 63 -17.56 -12.99 3.91
C ARG A 63 -16.70 -14.13 3.38
N GLN A 64 -17.34 -15.11 2.72
CA GLN A 64 -16.61 -16.11 1.94
C GLN A 64 -15.98 -15.42 0.73
N GLN A 65 -14.68 -15.17 0.80
CA GLN A 65 -13.88 -14.74 -0.35
C GLN A 65 -12.93 -15.87 -0.70
N ALA A 66 -12.71 -16.08 -2.00
CA ALA A 66 -11.63 -16.95 -2.44
C ALA A 66 -10.31 -16.45 -1.82
N PRO A 67 -9.42 -17.34 -1.35
CA PRO A 67 -8.11 -16.95 -0.84
C PRO A 67 -7.41 -16.04 -1.84
N HIS A 68 -7.12 -14.82 -1.39
CA HIS A 68 -6.50 -13.79 -2.20
C HIS A 68 -5.08 -13.48 -1.69
N ASP A 69 -4.44 -14.46 -1.02
CA ASP A 69 -3.03 -14.39 -0.63
C ASP A 69 -2.17 -14.21 -1.87
N HIS A 70 -1.37 -13.15 -1.91
CA HIS A 70 -0.59 -12.79 -3.08
C HIS A 70 0.75 -12.15 -2.71
N TYR A 71 1.67 -12.19 -3.66
CA TYR A 71 2.78 -11.24 -3.74
C TYR A 71 2.37 -10.04 -4.60
N ASP A 72 3.04 -8.92 -4.39
CA ASP A 72 2.99 -7.71 -5.22
C ASP A 72 4.33 -7.46 -5.93
N GLN A 73 5.17 -8.48 -5.99
CA GLN A 73 6.45 -8.49 -6.68
C GLN A 73 6.50 -9.71 -7.59
N GLY A 74 6.66 -9.51 -8.89
CA GLY A 74 6.77 -10.60 -9.86
C GLY A 74 8.06 -11.41 -9.70
N GLY A 75 8.09 -12.63 -10.26
CA GLY A 75 9.25 -13.54 -10.16
C GLY A 75 10.53 -13.04 -10.81
N HIS A 76 10.46 -12.06 -11.71
CA HIS A 76 11.61 -11.42 -12.36
C HIS A 76 12.29 -10.34 -11.51
N LYS A 77 11.69 -10.01 -10.37
CA LYS A 77 12.19 -9.00 -9.44
C LYS A 77 12.82 -9.68 -8.23
N PHE A 78 14.12 -9.45 -8.04
CA PHE A 78 14.91 -10.14 -7.03
C PHE A 78 15.19 -9.26 -5.81
N GLY A 79 15.16 -9.87 -4.62
CA GLY A 79 15.44 -9.18 -3.37
C GLY A 79 14.39 -8.11 -3.03
N LEU A 80 14.77 -7.20 -2.13
CA LEU A 80 13.89 -6.14 -1.66
C LEU A 80 13.71 -5.07 -2.75
N GLN A 81 12.53 -4.98 -3.33
CA GLN A 81 12.20 -3.92 -4.30
C GLN A 81 11.34 -2.82 -3.71
N CYS A 82 10.45 -3.15 -2.79
CA CYS A 82 9.49 -2.20 -2.23
C CYS A 82 9.10 -2.59 -0.81
N ILE A 83 8.96 -1.58 0.05
CA ILE A 83 8.32 -1.71 1.36
C ILE A 83 6.99 -0.97 1.27
N GLN A 84 5.92 -1.74 1.19
CA GLN A 84 4.56 -1.24 1.15
C GLN A 84 4.09 -0.82 2.55
N ALA A 85 3.07 0.05 2.60
CA ALA A 85 2.37 0.34 3.84
C ALA A 85 0.86 0.43 3.70
N SER A 86 0.20 0.09 4.81
CA SER A 86 -1.21 0.35 5.03
C SER A 86 -1.39 1.07 6.37
N ILE A 87 -2.32 2.00 6.40
CA ILE A 87 -2.64 2.81 7.57
C ILE A 87 -4.06 2.49 7.98
N ALA A 88 -4.22 1.98 9.20
CA ALA A 88 -5.52 1.70 9.78
C ALA A 88 -6.22 3.02 10.15
N LEU A 89 -7.28 3.41 9.44
CA LEU A 89 -8.07 4.60 9.75
C LEU A 89 -9.17 4.32 10.79
N THR A 90 -9.45 3.04 11.01
CA THR A 90 -10.33 2.51 12.04
C THR A 90 -9.61 1.37 12.78
N ASP A 91 -10.08 1.02 13.98
CA ASP A 91 -9.63 -0.19 14.67
C ASP A 91 -9.92 -1.44 13.81
N GLN A 92 -9.02 -2.42 13.88
CA GLN A 92 -9.12 -3.70 13.17
C GLN A 92 -8.91 -4.83 14.18
N GLU A 93 -9.95 -5.60 14.44
CA GLU A 93 -9.93 -6.68 15.41
C GLU A 93 -9.57 -8.03 14.75
N ALA A 94 -9.20 -9.04 15.55
CA ALA A 94 -8.69 -10.31 15.03
C ALA A 94 -9.70 -11.06 14.16
N ASP A 95 -10.99 -10.88 14.44
CA ASP A 95 -12.12 -11.50 13.77
C ASP A 95 -12.82 -10.56 12.77
N ASP A 96 -12.39 -9.30 12.69
CA ASP A 96 -12.79 -8.31 11.68
C ASP A 96 -11.88 -8.35 10.47
N GLY A 97 -12.22 -7.63 9.40
CA GLY A 97 -11.31 -7.40 8.29
C GLY A 97 -10.01 -6.77 8.78
N CYS A 98 -8.87 -7.40 8.49
CA CYS A 98 -7.56 -6.90 8.89
C CYS A 98 -6.48 -7.28 7.90
N PHE A 99 -5.27 -6.77 8.09
CA PHE A 99 -4.12 -7.23 7.31
C PHE A 99 -3.78 -8.67 7.69
N GLN A 100 -3.61 -9.53 6.70
CA GLN A 100 -3.10 -10.89 6.88
C GLN A 100 -1.80 -11.05 6.11
N VAL A 101 -0.84 -11.69 6.74
CA VAL A 101 0.52 -11.88 6.21
C VAL A 101 0.98 -13.30 6.46
N TRP A 102 1.86 -13.81 5.61
CA TRP A 102 2.58 -15.06 5.85
C TRP A 102 4.03 -14.69 6.18
N PRO A 103 4.40 -14.58 7.47
CA PRO A 103 5.72 -14.12 7.86
C PRO A 103 6.81 -15.02 7.26
N ARG A 104 7.92 -14.42 6.84
CA ARG A 104 9.06 -15.12 6.20
C ARG A 104 8.80 -15.72 4.82
N SER A 105 7.62 -15.56 4.22
CA SER A 105 7.32 -16.07 2.87
C SER A 105 8.24 -15.51 1.77
N HIS A 106 8.80 -14.30 1.94
CA HIS A 106 9.79 -13.73 1.02
C HIS A 106 11.05 -14.59 0.83
N LEU A 107 11.39 -15.45 1.80
CA LEU A 107 12.51 -16.39 1.66
C LEU A 107 12.27 -17.45 0.57
N TYR A 108 11.01 -17.67 0.19
CA TYR A 108 10.59 -18.66 -0.79
C TYR A 108 10.07 -18.02 -2.08
N HIS A 109 10.04 -16.68 -2.17
CA HIS A 109 9.49 -15.94 -3.31
C HIS A 109 10.18 -16.34 -4.63
N GLN A 110 11.52 -16.30 -4.66
CA GLN A 110 12.30 -16.69 -5.84
C GLN A 110 12.02 -18.14 -6.22
N GLU A 111 12.18 -19.09 -5.31
CA GLU A 111 11.96 -20.51 -5.57
C GLU A 111 10.55 -20.80 -6.11
N MET A 112 9.53 -20.17 -5.53
CA MET A 112 8.14 -20.38 -5.91
C MET A 112 7.76 -19.77 -7.27
N LEU A 113 8.51 -18.75 -7.73
CA LEU A 113 8.19 -18.01 -8.95
C LEU A 113 9.23 -18.18 -10.08
N GLN A 114 10.37 -18.83 -9.82
CA GLN A 114 11.54 -18.91 -10.72
C GLN A 114 11.32 -19.63 -12.06
N ALA A 115 10.15 -20.22 -12.31
CA ALA A 115 9.90 -21.05 -13.49
C ALA A 115 8.68 -20.59 -14.33
N GLY A 116 8.16 -19.38 -14.10
CA GLY A 116 6.94 -18.89 -14.75
C GLY A 116 7.20 -17.87 -15.86
N PRO A 117 6.28 -17.76 -16.85
CA PRO A 117 6.22 -16.57 -17.70
C PRO A 117 6.01 -15.33 -16.83
N ASP A 118 6.45 -14.16 -17.31
CA ASP A 118 6.12 -12.90 -16.63
C ASP A 118 4.60 -12.71 -16.60
N ARG A 119 4.05 -12.66 -15.38
CA ARG A 119 2.61 -12.48 -15.12
C ARG A 119 2.32 -11.13 -14.47
N GLY A 120 3.32 -10.24 -14.40
CA GLY A 120 3.26 -8.99 -13.66
C GLY A 120 3.49 -9.18 -12.16
N ASP A 121 3.25 -8.11 -11.42
CA ASP A 121 3.60 -8.02 -10.00
C ASP A 121 2.60 -8.65 -9.05
N PHE A 122 1.31 -8.62 -9.41
CA PHE A 122 0.26 -9.24 -8.61
C PHE A 122 0.26 -10.76 -8.86
N VAL A 123 0.78 -11.53 -7.91
CA VAL A 123 0.90 -12.99 -8.03
C VAL A 123 0.12 -13.68 -6.93
N ALA A 124 -1.13 -14.06 -7.23
CA ALA A 124 -1.97 -14.83 -6.33
C ALA A 124 -1.44 -16.26 -6.15
N LEU A 125 -1.43 -16.73 -4.90
CA LEU A 125 -1.02 -18.09 -4.58
C LEU A 125 -2.10 -19.09 -4.99
N ASN A 126 -1.66 -20.21 -5.55
CA ASN A 126 -2.50 -21.39 -5.72
C ASN A 126 -2.48 -22.29 -4.46
N ALA A 127 -3.26 -23.37 -4.46
CA ALA A 127 -3.36 -24.27 -3.31
C ALA A 127 -2.03 -24.97 -2.99
N ALA A 128 -1.29 -25.41 -4.02
CA ALA A 128 0.01 -26.07 -3.84
C ALA A 128 1.07 -25.12 -3.26
N GLN A 129 1.05 -23.85 -3.67
CA GLN A 129 1.94 -22.81 -3.14
C GLN A 129 1.66 -22.48 -1.67
N ARG A 130 0.38 -22.44 -1.27
CA ARG A 130 0.02 -22.31 0.15
C ARG A 130 0.47 -23.52 0.97
N GLU A 131 0.26 -24.72 0.44
CA GLU A 131 0.67 -25.95 1.11
C GLU A 131 2.20 -26.06 1.21
N TYR A 132 2.92 -25.61 0.19
CA TYR A 132 4.37 -25.50 0.23
C TYR A 132 4.83 -24.61 1.40
N LEU A 133 4.27 -23.41 1.54
CA LEU A 133 4.58 -22.53 2.67
C LEU A 133 4.22 -23.18 4.02
N ASN A 134 3.06 -23.82 4.13
CA ASN A 134 2.67 -24.54 5.34
C ASN A 134 3.69 -25.64 5.70
N SER A 135 4.17 -26.41 4.71
CA SER A 135 5.18 -27.46 4.90
C SER A 135 6.53 -26.92 5.38
N LYS A 136 6.81 -25.63 5.15
CA LYS A 136 7.98 -24.91 5.66
C LYS A 136 7.73 -24.24 7.02
N GLY A 137 6.56 -24.45 7.63
CA GLY A 137 6.15 -23.79 8.87
C GLY A 137 5.75 -22.33 8.70
N VAL A 138 5.53 -21.87 7.47
CA VAL A 138 5.08 -20.50 7.16
C VAL A 138 3.55 -20.51 7.06
N GLN A 139 2.90 -19.93 8.07
CA GLN A 139 1.44 -19.88 8.17
C GLN A 139 0.92 -18.45 8.10
N ALA A 140 -0.28 -18.28 7.55
CA ALA A 140 -1.01 -17.02 7.56
C ALA A 140 -1.27 -16.52 8.99
N LYS A 141 -1.06 -15.23 9.23
CA LYS A 141 -1.35 -14.54 10.48
C LYS A 141 -2.14 -13.28 10.21
N ARG A 142 -3.27 -13.14 10.90
CA ARG A 142 -4.05 -11.91 10.98
C ARG A 142 -3.37 -10.94 11.94
N VAL A 143 -3.36 -9.66 11.59
CA VAL A 143 -2.68 -8.60 12.34
C VAL A 143 -3.72 -7.58 12.79
N PRO A 144 -4.36 -7.77 13.96
CA PRO A 144 -5.24 -6.77 14.53
C PRO A 144 -4.44 -5.55 14.98
N VAL A 145 -4.97 -4.35 14.70
CA VAL A 145 -4.30 -3.07 14.97
C VAL A 145 -5.30 -2.01 15.38
N LYS A 146 -4.83 -1.01 16.13
CA LYS A 146 -5.63 0.17 16.47
C LYS A 146 -5.53 1.24 15.39
N ARG A 147 -6.55 2.09 15.30
CA ARG A 147 -6.54 3.25 14.40
C ARG A 147 -5.25 4.07 14.58
N GLY A 148 -4.72 4.57 13.48
CA GLY A 148 -3.43 5.27 13.42
C GLY A 148 -2.21 4.37 13.26
N THR A 149 -2.35 3.04 13.39
CA THR A 149 -1.23 2.11 13.17
C THR A 149 -0.85 2.08 11.69
N VAL A 150 0.46 2.17 11.42
CA VAL A 150 1.06 1.93 10.10
C VAL A 150 1.67 0.53 10.09
N ILE A 151 1.24 -0.31 9.16
CA ILE A 151 1.81 -1.65 8.94
C ILE A 151 2.72 -1.58 7.72
N LEU A 152 3.95 -2.05 7.86
CA LEU A 152 4.94 -2.14 6.79
C LEU A 152 5.20 -3.60 6.41
N TRP A 153 5.36 -3.88 5.11
CA TRP A 153 5.77 -5.19 4.62
C TRP A 153 6.51 -5.08 3.29
N ARG A 154 7.35 -6.08 2.99
CA ARG A 154 8.03 -6.15 1.69
C ARG A 154 7.06 -6.60 0.61
N SER A 155 7.19 -6.09 -0.62
CA SER A 155 6.37 -6.50 -1.77
C SER A 155 6.46 -7.99 -2.13
N ASP A 156 7.55 -8.64 -1.75
CA ASP A 156 7.78 -10.08 -1.89
C ASP A 156 7.37 -10.91 -0.67
N VAL A 157 6.58 -10.36 0.26
CA VAL A 157 5.92 -11.12 1.33
C VAL A 157 4.48 -11.40 0.93
N VAL A 158 4.03 -12.66 1.09
CA VAL A 158 2.64 -13.03 0.85
C VAL A 158 1.74 -12.35 1.88
N HIS A 159 0.72 -11.68 1.38
CA HIS A 159 -0.26 -10.98 2.20
C HIS A 159 -1.62 -10.90 1.52
N CYS A 160 -2.63 -10.47 2.28
CA CYS A 160 -3.94 -10.09 1.76
C CYS A 160 -4.70 -9.23 2.78
N GLY A 161 -5.80 -8.61 2.34
CA GLY A 161 -6.84 -8.14 3.25
C GLY A 161 -7.71 -9.32 3.67
N ALA A 162 -7.60 -9.75 4.93
CA ALA A 162 -8.44 -10.82 5.45
C ALA A 162 -9.89 -10.37 5.52
N PRO A 163 -10.87 -11.20 5.13
CA PRO A 163 -12.27 -10.88 5.27
C PRO A 163 -12.72 -11.00 6.73
N PRO A 164 -13.75 -10.26 7.17
CA PRO A 164 -14.34 -10.47 8.49
C PRO A 164 -14.89 -11.90 8.60
N LEU A 165 -14.69 -12.51 9.77
CA LEU A 165 -15.11 -13.89 10.06
C LEU A 165 -16.60 -14.00 10.39
N GLY A 166 -17.24 -12.89 10.75
CA GLY A 166 -18.63 -12.84 11.20
C GLY A 166 -19.30 -11.51 10.90
N LYS A 167 -20.47 -11.29 11.53
CA LYS A 167 -21.20 -10.02 11.49
C LYS A 167 -20.34 -8.90 12.06
N ARG A 168 -20.33 -7.74 11.41
CA ARG A 168 -19.67 -6.51 11.86
C ARG A 168 -20.62 -5.35 11.74
N ASP A 169 -20.73 -4.56 12.79
CA ASP A 169 -21.57 -3.35 12.79
C ASP A 169 -20.76 -2.08 12.44
N ASN A 170 -19.43 -2.18 12.40
CA ASN A 170 -18.51 -1.06 12.14
C ASN A 170 -18.08 -1.00 10.67
N PHE A 171 -17.71 0.20 10.22
CA PHE A 171 -16.94 0.38 8.99
C PHE A 171 -15.47 0.06 9.26
N ARG A 172 -14.78 -0.43 8.22
CA ARG A 172 -13.32 -0.53 8.20
C ARG A 172 -12.76 0.37 7.11
N ALA A 173 -11.81 1.22 7.47
CA ALA A 173 -11.13 2.10 6.53
C ALA A 173 -9.60 1.94 6.61
N VAL A 174 -8.95 1.86 5.45
CA VAL A 174 -7.50 1.70 5.32
C VAL A 174 -6.98 2.53 4.17
N ALA A 175 -5.91 3.28 4.38
CA ALA A 175 -5.18 3.96 3.31
C ALA A 175 -3.94 3.15 2.91
N TYR A 176 -3.64 3.07 1.62
CA TYR A 176 -2.40 2.47 1.12
C TYR A 176 -1.46 3.60 0.69
N ILE A 177 -0.28 3.65 1.31
CA ILE A 177 0.69 4.72 1.08
C ILE A 177 2.07 4.09 1.12
N CYS A 178 2.70 3.98 -0.04
CA CYS A 178 4.08 3.52 -0.14
C CYS A 178 4.95 4.71 -0.52
N CYS A 179 6.15 4.80 0.03
CA CYS A 179 7.16 5.73 -0.46
C CYS A 179 8.42 4.97 -0.88
N LEU A 180 9.15 5.52 -1.84
CA LEU A 180 10.47 5.06 -2.25
C LEU A 180 11.37 6.29 -2.48
N PRO A 181 12.70 6.17 -2.33
CA PRO A 181 13.62 7.23 -2.69
C PRO A 181 13.34 7.80 -4.09
N ALA A 182 13.23 9.12 -4.20
CA ALA A 182 12.92 9.80 -5.45
C ALA A 182 13.95 9.47 -6.56
N ALA A 183 15.21 9.27 -6.18
CA ALA A 183 16.31 8.86 -7.05
C ALA A 183 16.09 7.53 -7.80
N LEU A 184 15.20 6.66 -7.33
CA LEU A 184 14.82 5.43 -8.03
C LEU A 184 13.83 5.67 -9.19
N THR A 185 13.37 6.91 -9.38
CA THR A 185 12.44 7.27 -10.45
C THR A 185 13.21 7.63 -11.71
N PRO A 186 13.08 6.84 -12.81
CA PRO A 186 13.76 7.17 -14.05
C PRO A 186 13.31 8.55 -14.59
N PRO A 187 14.21 9.35 -15.20
CA PRO A 187 13.84 10.67 -15.73
C PRO A 187 12.63 10.64 -16.68
N ALA A 188 12.53 9.62 -17.53
CA ALA A 188 11.42 9.43 -18.46
C ALA A 188 10.05 9.21 -17.77
N MET A 189 10.03 8.87 -16.48
CA MET A 189 8.79 8.63 -15.74
C MET A 189 8.07 9.93 -15.34
N TYR A 190 8.76 11.07 -15.32
CA TYR A 190 8.20 12.33 -14.86
C TYR A 190 7.08 12.86 -15.79
N GLU A 191 7.18 12.62 -17.09
CA GLU A 191 6.10 12.96 -18.03
C GLU A 191 4.83 12.13 -17.74
N GLN A 192 5.00 10.85 -17.40
CA GLN A 192 3.87 9.98 -17.03
C GLN A 192 3.27 10.39 -15.68
N LYS A 193 4.09 10.85 -14.73
CA LYS A 193 3.62 11.44 -13.46
C LYS A 193 2.78 12.69 -13.69
N ALA A 194 3.22 13.57 -14.59
CA ALA A 194 2.47 14.76 -14.96
C ALA A 194 1.14 14.41 -15.66
N GLU A 195 1.12 13.40 -16.54
CA GLU A 195 -0.13 12.88 -17.13
C GLU A 195 -1.05 12.29 -16.06
N ALA A 196 -0.51 11.49 -15.15
CA ALA A 196 -1.28 10.91 -14.05
C ALA A 196 -1.98 11.99 -13.24
N PHE A 197 -1.31 13.12 -12.98
CA PHE A 197 -1.93 14.26 -12.30
C PHE A 197 -2.98 14.96 -13.16
N ARG A 198 -2.68 15.29 -14.42
CA ARG A 198 -3.63 15.97 -15.31
C ARG A 198 -4.93 15.18 -15.48
N GLN A 199 -4.86 13.85 -15.53
CA GLN A 199 -6.04 12.98 -15.68
C GLN A 199 -6.60 12.45 -14.37
N LEU A 200 -5.89 12.66 -13.25
CA LEU A 200 -6.18 12.06 -11.95
C LEU A 200 -6.22 10.52 -12.00
N HIS A 201 -5.23 9.91 -12.67
CA HIS A 201 -5.06 8.46 -12.68
C HIS A 201 -4.68 7.96 -11.29
N THR A 202 -5.34 6.88 -10.84
CA THR A 202 -4.95 6.13 -9.64
C THR A 202 -3.97 5.05 -10.07
N GLY A 203 -2.81 5.05 -9.43
CA GLY A 203 -1.72 4.13 -9.69
C GLY A 203 -1.71 2.94 -8.74
N SER A 204 -0.74 2.05 -8.93
CA SER A 204 -0.44 0.94 -8.01
C SER A 204 0.35 1.40 -6.79
N HIS A 205 0.82 0.43 -6.00
CA HIS A 205 1.68 0.66 -4.85
C HIS A 205 3.07 1.21 -5.22
N TRP A 206 3.49 1.18 -6.49
CA TRP A 206 4.82 1.64 -6.92
C TRP A 206 4.93 3.18 -6.96
N PRO A 207 5.82 3.81 -6.17
CA PRO A 207 5.98 5.27 -6.21
C PRO A 207 6.83 5.76 -7.40
N CYS A 208 7.75 4.92 -7.89
CA CYS A 208 8.73 5.27 -8.93
C CYS A 208 8.35 4.78 -10.33
N GLN A 209 7.16 4.21 -10.49
CA GLN A 209 6.61 3.72 -11.75
C GLN A 209 5.17 4.17 -11.90
N GLU A 210 4.67 4.21 -13.14
CA GLU A 210 3.28 4.55 -13.44
C GLU A 210 2.55 3.35 -14.02
N VAL A 211 1.82 2.64 -13.17
CA VAL A 211 0.92 1.54 -13.54
C VAL A 211 -0.47 1.91 -13.06
N TRP A 212 -1.39 2.18 -13.99
CA TRP A 212 -2.69 2.76 -13.66
C TRP A 212 -3.81 1.73 -13.68
N PHE A 213 -4.70 1.82 -12.69
CA PHE A 213 -5.91 1.03 -12.67
C PHE A 213 -6.90 1.55 -13.71
N LYS A 214 -7.43 0.64 -14.52
CA LYS A 214 -8.49 0.94 -15.51
C LYS A 214 -9.90 0.82 -14.91
N ARG A 215 -10.03 0.74 -13.58
CA ARG A 215 -11.31 0.60 -12.88
C ARG A 215 -12.02 1.94 -12.82
N GLY A 216 -13.28 1.96 -13.24
CA GLY A 216 -14.14 3.13 -13.16
C GLY A 216 -15.36 2.99 -14.06
N ARG A 217 -16.36 3.87 -13.86
CA ARG A 217 -17.43 4.05 -14.84
C ARG A 217 -16.98 5.17 -15.78
N PRO A 218 -16.65 4.90 -17.06
CA PRO A 218 -16.10 5.90 -17.97
C PRO A 218 -17.03 7.11 -18.14
N ASN A 219 -18.34 6.92 -17.90
CA ASN A 219 -19.36 7.95 -18.03
C ASN A 219 -19.59 8.78 -16.75
N LEU A 220 -18.89 8.49 -15.65
CA LEU A 220 -18.99 9.29 -14.44
C LEU A 220 -18.11 10.54 -14.59
N LYS A 221 -18.70 11.73 -14.45
CA LYS A 221 -17.93 12.96 -14.45
C LYS A 221 -16.96 12.97 -13.25
N PRO A 222 -15.67 13.30 -13.45
CA PRO A 222 -14.73 13.49 -12.35
C PRO A 222 -15.28 14.49 -11.34
N TYR A 223 -15.16 14.17 -10.06
CA TYR A 223 -15.53 15.10 -8.99
C TYR A 223 -14.43 16.14 -8.78
N PHE A 224 -13.18 15.67 -8.77
CA PHE A 224 -11.99 16.48 -8.58
C PHE A 224 -11.41 16.96 -9.91
N ARG A 225 -10.58 17.99 -9.82
CA ARG A 225 -9.80 18.53 -10.94
C ARG A 225 -8.33 18.62 -10.54
N ALA A 226 -7.44 18.51 -11.51
CA ALA A 226 -6.01 18.68 -11.27
C ALA A 226 -5.69 20.13 -10.85
N ALA A 227 -6.31 21.11 -11.50
CA ALA A 227 -6.20 22.54 -11.17
C ALA A 227 -7.37 23.35 -11.76
N GLY A 228 -7.60 24.54 -11.19
CA GLY A 228 -8.44 25.59 -11.76
C GLY A 228 -9.87 25.69 -11.22
N GLY A 229 -10.17 25.26 -10.00
CA GLY A 229 -11.53 25.41 -9.46
C GLY A 229 -11.80 24.96 -8.02
N LYS A 230 -13.09 24.99 -7.67
CA LYS A 230 -13.64 24.70 -6.32
C LYS A 230 -13.41 23.25 -5.83
N HIS A 231 -13.05 22.33 -6.73
CA HIS A 231 -12.84 20.91 -6.46
C HIS A 231 -11.44 20.45 -6.85
N ASP A 232 -10.45 21.34 -6.73
CA ASP A 232 -9.07 20.98 -7.00
C ASP A 232 -8.56 20.00 -5.95
N VAL A 233 -7.73 19.06 -6.39
CA VAL A 233 -6.97 18.20 -5.48
C VAL A 233 -6.09 19.08 -4.61
N HIS A 234 -6.16 18.87 -3.30
CA HIS A 234 -5.29 19.57 -2.36
C HIS A 234 -3.82 19.25 -2.65
N MET A 235 -3.01 20.28 -2.85
CA MET A 235 -1.64 20.13 -3.34
C MET A 235 -0.72 21.19 -2.71
N THR A 236 0.04 20.79 -1.70
CA THR A 236 1.14 21.57 -1.10
C THR A 236 2.40 21.44 -1.97
N ALA A 237 3.40 22.32 -1.76
CA ALA A 237 4.71 22.16 -2.41
C ALA A 237 5.34 20.78 -2.10
N ARG A 238 5.24 20.33 -0.85
CA ARG A 238 5.74 19.02 -0.42
C ARG A 238 5.01 17.87 -1.11
N LEU A 239 3.69 17.93 -1.27
CA LEU A 239 2.95 16.92 -2.02
C LEU A 239 3.34 16.89 -3.50
N ARG A 240 3.61 18.04 -4.12
CA ARG A 240 4.08 18.08 -5.51
C ARG A 240 5.41 17.36 -5.67
N GLN A 241 6.34 17.56 -4.74
CA GLN A 241 7.59 16.80 -4.69
C GLN A 241 7.34 15.31 -4.46
N LEU A 242 6.52 14.93 -3.48
CA LEU A 242 6.19 13.53 -3.20
C LEU A 242 5.53 12.84 -4.40
N TYR A 243 4.66 13.52 -5.14
CA TYR A 243 4.06 12.95 -6.35
C TYR A 243 5.01 12.93 -7.56
N GLY A 244 6.18 13.57 -7.45
CA GLY A 244 7.15 13.74 -8.53
C GLY A 244 6.63 14.67 -9.63
N LEU A 245 5.81 15.66 -9.27
CA LEU A 245 5.36 16.74 -10.16
C LEU A 245 6.38 17.86 -10.20
N ASP A 246 7.03 18.11 -9.07
CA ASP A 246 8.18 19.00 -8.95
C ASP A 246 9.42 18.16 -8.62
N ARG A 247 10.58 18.60 -9.09
CA ARG A 247 11.86 17.98 -8.74
C ARG A 247 12.26 18.41 -7.32
N TYR A 248 13.11 17.61 -6.71
CA TYR A 248 13.86 18.03 -5.53
C TYR A 248 15.04 18.88 -5.99
N ASP A 249 15.27 20.00 -5.33
CA ASP A 249 16.42 20.85 -5.58
C ASP A 249 17.58 20.43 -4.66
N ASP A 250 18.82 20.87 -4.94
CA ASP A 250 20.00 20.52 -4.12
C ASP A 250 19.86 20.95 -2.65
N GLU A 251 19.07 21.98 -2.36
CA GLU A 251 18.75 22.47 -1.01
C GLU A 251 17.81 21.54 -0.23
N ASP A 252 17.08 20.63 -0.90
CA ASP A 252 16.20 19.65 -0.25
C ASP A 252 16.96 18.40 0.25
N VAL A 253 18.25 18.28 -0.09
CA VAL A 253 19.11 17.17 0.31
C VAL A 253 19.51 17.39 1.76
N LEU A 254 18.98 16.55 2.66
CA LEU A 254 19.49 16.52 4.03
C LEU A 254 21.01 16.25 3.96
N PRO A 255 21.85 17.01 4.68
CA PRO A 255 23.28 16.71 4.71
C PRO A 255 23.42 15.25 5.11
N ARG A 256 24.07 14.45 4.25
CA ARG A 256 24.42 13.08 4.59
C ARG A 256 25.12 13.17 5.93
N GLY A 257 24.56 12.51 6.95
CA GLY A 257 25.22 12.43 8.23
C GLY A 257 26.67 12.06 7.96
N GLN A 258 27.60 12.88 8.46
CA GLN A 258 29.02 12.54 8.39
C GLN A 258 29.11 11.09 8.88
N ASP A 259 29.70 10.22 8.07
CA ASP A 259 30.12 8.90 8.51
C ASP A 259 31.10 9.15 9.64
N GLY A 260 30.57 9.28 10.85
CA GLY A 260 31.35 9.33 12.06
C GLY A 260 31.96 7.96 12.19
N ASP A 261 33.28 7.91 12.09
CA ASP A 261 34.10 6.81 12.58
C ASP A 261 33.69 6.51 14.03
N ASN A 262 32.71 5.63 14.21
CA ASN A 262 32.29 5.11 15.49
C ASN A 262 32.66 3.62 15.47
N GLU A 263 33.96 3.37 15.59
CA GLU A 263 34.45 2.08 16.05
C GLU A 263 33.80 1.79 17.41
N GLY A 264 32.98 0.74 17.45
CA GLY A 264 32.61 0.06 18.68
C GLY A 264 31.50 0.72 19.52
N GLN A 265 30.25 0.57 19.09
CA GLN A 265 29.14 0.29 20.01
C GLN A 265 27.99 -0.38 19.26
N GLU A 266 27.83 -1.69 19.47
CA GLU A 266 26.69 -2.48 19.00
C GLU A 266 25.39 -1.96 19.64
N GLY A 267 24.75 -0.99 18.99
CA GLY A 267 23.38 -0.60 19.28
C GLY A 267 22.41 -1.60 18.63
N VAL A 268 22.05 -2.66 19.34
CA VAL A 268 20.95 -3.54 18.94
C VAL A 268 19.65 -2.74 19.04
N ALA A 269 19.10 -2.32 17.90
CA ALA A 269 17.72 -1.86 17.84
C ALA A 269 16.81 -3.07 18.05
N GLU A 270 16.41 -3.32 19.30
CA GLU A 270 15.43 -4.34 19.63
C GLU A 270 14.06 -3.92 19.06
N ALA A 271 13.68 -4.54 17.93
CA ALA A 271 12.29 -4.56 17.52
C ALA A 271 11.52 -5.51 18.45
N GLU A 272 10.70 -4.98 19.35
CA GLU A 272 9.77 -5.78 20.15
C GLU A 272 8.78 -6.52 19.22
N VAL A 273 9.03 -7.81 19.00
CA VAL A 273 8.00 -8.72 18.50
C VAL A 273 7.07 -9.03 19.67
N ARG A 274 5.98 -8.28 19.79
CA ARG A 274 4.90 -8.62 20.73
C ARG A 274 4.21 -9.91 20.28
N THR A 275 4.68 -11.05 20.79
CA THR A 275 3.92 -12.30 20.76
C THR A 275 2.86 -12.22 21.84
N GLY A 276 1.63 -11.88 21.46
CA GLY A 276 0.49 -11.89 22.36
C GLY A 276 0.20 -13.31 22.86
N ARG A 277 0.56 -13.59 24.11
CA ARG A 277 -0.12 -14.56 24.97
C ARG A 277 -0.49 -13.86 26.27
N ARG A 278 -1.77 -13.55 26.41
CA ARG A 278 -2.53 -13.68 27.65
C ARG A 278 -3.93 -14.12 27.28
#